data_AF-A0A350P1J2-F1
#
_entry.id   AF-A0A350P1J2-F1
#
_cell.length_a   1.000
_cell.length_b   1.000
_cell.length_c   1.000
_cell.angle_alpha   90.00
_cell.angle_beta   90.00
_cell.angle_gamma   90.00
#
_symmetry.space_group_name_H-M   'P 1'
#
loop_
_entity.id
_entity.type
_entity.pdbx_description
1 polymer ?
#
loop_
_entity_poly.entity_id
_entity_poly.type
_entity_poly.pdbx_seq_one_letter_code
_entity_poly.pdbx_strand_id
1 'polypeptide(L)'
;MHHPDRLVKEPFVVLQNFTNLETSKQPSGCENKWRRGNVPRKKAKKPAKKGKKRSVMDTLRKKAAKSKLFTASQLKKSYDKGLAAYASSGSRKGMSSHQWAMARVNSVLRGGKARSIDFPSKARGKKKKSTTRKKKK
;
A
#
# COMPACT_ATOMS: atom_id res chain seq x y z
N MET A 1 55.93 -41.56 -38.81
CA MET A 1 56.31 -42.32 -37.60
C MET A 1 56.11 -41.41 -36.40
N HIS A 2 55.54 -41.97 -35.33
CA HIS A 2 55.05 -41.32 -34.11
C HIS A 2 56.05 -40.34 -33.45
N HIS A 3 55.57 -39.17 -32.98
CA HIS A 3 55.32 -38.98 -31.55
C HIS A 3 54.45 -37.74 -31.24
N PRO A 4 53.67 -37.77 -30.13
CA PRO A 4 52.64 -36.79 -29.74
C PRO A 4 53.09 -35.77 -28.67
N ASP A 5 52.16 -34.84 -28.39
CA ASP A 5 51.97 -34.10 -27.13
C ASP A 5 52.98 -33.01 -26.75
N ARG A 6 52.55 -31.74 -26.91
CA ARG A 6 52.93 -30.66 -25.98
C ARG A 6 51.98 -29.46 -26.06
N LEU A 7 51.06 -29.45 -25.11
CA LEU A 7 50.40 -28.26 -24.56
C LEU A 7 51.40 -27.12 -24.33
N VAL A 8 51.30 -26.04 -25.10
CA VAL A 8 51.76 -24.72 -24.66
C VAL A 8 51.03 -23.60 -25.43
N LYS A 9 50.60 -22.57 -24.67
CA LYS A 9 50.35 -21.17 -25.04
C LYS A 9 48.90 -20.76 -25.37
N GLU A 10 48.26 -20.26 -24.32
CA GLU A 10 47.34 -19.12 -24.34
C GLU A 10 47.86 -17.98 -25.23
N PRO A 11 46.99 -17.36 -26.05
CA PRO A 11 47.16 -15.96 -26.44
C PRO A 11 46.04 -15.06 -25.88
N PHE A 12 46.49 -14.12 -25.05
CA PHE A 12 46.22 -12.68 -25.21
C PHE A 12 44.74 -12.21 -25.19
N VAL A 13 44.32 -11.83 -23.99
CA VAL A 13 43.54 -10.63 -23.62
C VAL A 13 43.28 -9.63 -24.77
N VAL A 14 42.03 -9.13 -24.90
CA VAL A 14 41.64 -7.69 -24.91
C VAL A 14 40.35 -7.40 -25.72
N LEU A 15 39.33 -6.90 -25.00
CA LEU A 15 38.26 -5.93 -25.38
C LEU A 15 37.22 -6.41 -26.44
N GLN A 16 35.90 -6.16 -26.37
CA GLN A 16 35.05 -5.29 -25.56
C GLN A 16 33.58 -5.74 -25.69
N ASN A 17 32.88 -5.82 -24.55
CA ASN A 17 31.53 -5.31 -24.28
C ASN A 17 30.42 -5.48 -25.36
N PHE A 18 29.39 -6.27 -25.06
CA PHE A 18 28.05 -5.81 -24.64
C PHE A 18 27.03 -6.96 -24.71
N THR A 19 26.16 -7.01 -23.70
CA THR A 19 24.87 -7.72 -23.65
C THR A 19 24.87 -9.24 -23.86
N ASN A 20 24.82 -10.04 -22.79
CA ASN A 20 23.56 -10.69 -22.38
C ASN A 20 23.73 -11.51 -21.10
N LEU A 21 22.63 -11.61 -20.36
CA LEU A 21 22.23 -12.67 -19.43
C LEU A 21 23.33 -13.56 -18.82
N GLU A 22 23.52 -13.47 -17.50
CA GLU A 22 22.99 -14.50 -16.60
C GLU A 22 23.18 -14.04 -15.16
N THR A 23 22.15 -14.30 -14.37
CA THR A 23 21.99 -14.06 -12.93
C THR A 23 23.17 -14.60 -12.11
N SER A 24 24.22 -13.80 -11.92
CA SER A 24 25.26 -14.09 -10.92
C SER A 24 24.87 -13.52 -9.56
N LYS A 25 24.91 -14.42 -8.57
CA LYS A 25 25.40 -14.20 -7.21
C LYS A 25 24.89 -12.94 -6.48
N GLN A 26 24.08 -13.14 -5.44
CA GLN A 26 23.94 -12.19 -4.34
C GLN A 26 25.20 -12.26 -3.45
N PRO A 27 26.03 -11.22 -3.33
CA PRO A 27 26.95 -11.09 -2.20
C PRO A 27 26.29 -10.33 -1.04
N SER A 28 26.34 -11.00 0.11
CA SER A 28 26.45 -10.48 1.49
C SER A 28 26.52 -8.96 1.69
N GLY A 29 25.63 -8.41 2.52
CA GLY A 29 25.88 -7.07 3.08
C GLY A 29 24.70 -6.32 3.68
N CYS A 30 23.94 -6.90 4.61
CA CYS A 30 23.42 -6.17 5.78
C CYS A 30 22.81 -7.16 6.77
N GLU A 31 23.67 -7.66 7.64
CA GLU A 31 23.33 -8.28 8.91
C GLU A 31 22.39 -7.34 9.68
N ASN A 32 21.07 -7.50 9.51
CA ASN A 32 20.10 -6.85 10.38
C ASN A 32 20.01 -7.64 11.68
N LYS A 33 21.01 -7.33 12.49
CA LYS A 33 21.17 -7.39 13.93
C LYS A 33 19.93 -6.84 14.66
N TRP A 34 18.78 -7.49 14.50
CA TRP A 34 17.63 -7.38 15.42
C TRP A 34 17.55 -8.66 16.22
N ARG A 35 18.46 -8.73 17.19
CA ARG A 35 18.39 -9.50 18.44
C ARG A 35 16.94 -9.88 18.78
N ARG A 36 16.55 -11.14 18.55
CA ARG A 36 15.37 -11.75 19.19
C ARG A 36 15.69 -12.00 20.66
N GLY A 37 15.96 -10.93 21.40
CA GLY A 37 15.93 -10.93 22.85
C GLY A 37 14.47 -11.01 23.29
N ASN A 38 14.18 -11.87 24.26
CA ASN A 38 12.90 -12.11 24.91
C ASN A 38 11.95 -10.89 24.86
N VAL A 39 11.15 -10.77 23.79
CA VAL A 39 10.11 -9.74 23.70
C VAL A 39 8.97 -10.29 24.56
N PRO A 40 8.55 -9.62 25.64
CA PRO A 40 7.45 -10.12 26.46
C PRO A 40 6.23 -10.25 25.54
N ARG A 41 5.83 -11.49 25.29
CA ARG A 41 4.67 -11.83 24.49
C ARG A 41 3.48 -11.15 25.16
N LYS A 42 3.03 -10.02 24.61
CA LYS A 42 1.94 -9.21 25.15
C LYS A 42 0.79 -10.14 25.52
N LYS A 43 0.41 -10.17 26.81
CA LYS A 43 -0.64 -11.04 27.33
C LYS A 43 -1.87 -10.97 26.43
N ALA A 44 -2.39 -12.13 26.04
CA ALA A 44 -3.59 -12.24 25.23
C ALA A 44 -4.71 -11.44 25.93
N LYS A 45 -5.26 -10.45 25.22
CA LYS A 45 -6.34 -9.62 25.76
C LYS A 45 -7.58 -10.52 25.92
N LYS A 46 -8.20 -10.49 27.11
CA LYS A 46 -9.44 -11.22 27.41
C LYS A 46 -10.50 -10.98 26.32
N PRO A 47 -11.33 -11.98 25.94
CA PRO A 47 -12.35 -11.80 24.92
C PRO A 47 -13.32 -10.71 25.38
N ALA A 48 -13.47 -9.68 24.54
CA ALA A 48 -14.30 -8.54 24.87
C ALA A 48 -15.76 -8.98 25.11
N LYS A 49 -16.34 -8.56 26.24
CA LYS A 49 -17.78 -8.70 26.50
C LYS A 49 -18.54 -8.18 25.27
N LYS A 50 -19.52 -8.94 24.76
CA LYS A 50 -20.41 -8.54 23.65
C LYS A 50 -21.25 -7.32 24.08
N GLY A 51 -20.62 -6.15 24.06
CA GLY A 51 -21.28 -4.87 24.27
C GLY A 51 -22.18 -4.55 23.08
N LYS A 52 -23.25 -3.80 23.34
CA LYS A 52 -24.25 -3.36 22.37
C LYS A 52 -23.62 -2.99 21.02
N LYS A 53 -24.11 -3.60 19.93
CA LYS A 53 -23.64 -3.35 18.57
C LYS A 53 -23.82 -1.86 18.25
N ARG A 54 -22.72 -1.10 18.32
CA ARG A 54 -22.75 0.36 18.05
C ARG A 54 -22.97 0.56 16.56
N SER A 55 -23.90 1.45 16.20
CA SER A 55 -24.10 1.80 14.80
C SER A 55 -22.87 2.50 14.24
N VAL A 56 -22.65 2.39 12.93
CA VAL A 56 -21.55 3.12 12.26
C VAL A 56 -21.69 4.62 12.53
N MET A 57 -22.91 5.17 12.51
CA MET A 57 -23.16 6.58 12.82
C MET A 57 -22.72 6.98 14.22
N ASP A 58 -22.93 6.13 15.23
CA ASP A 58 -22.46 6.43 16.59
C ASP A 58 -20.93 6.48 16.65
N THR A 59 -20.26 5.61 15.90
CA THR A 59 -18.80 5.65 15.81
C THR A 59 -18.32 6.93 15.12
N LEU A 60 -19.00 7.36 14.05
CA LEU A 60 -18.67 8.58 13.32
C LEU A 60 -18.92 9.83 14.15
N ARG A 61 -20.04 9.92 14.86
CA ARG A 61 -20.36 11.02 15.79
C ARG A 61 -19.30 11.16 16.87
N LYS A 62 -18.88 10.04 17.49
CA LYS A 62 -17.78 10.04 18.48
C LYS A 62 -16.46 10.54 17.91
N LYS A 63 -16.13 10.15 16.68
CA LYS A 63 -14.90 10.59 16.01
C LYS A 63 -14.94 12.07 15.64
N ALA A 64 -16.09 12.56 15.17
CA ALA A 64 -16.33 13.97 14.90
C ALA A 64 -16.18 14.82 16.17
N ALA A 65 -16.81 14.40 17.27
CA ALA A 65 -16.71 15.08 18.56
C ALA A 65 -15.26 15.16 19.08
N LYS A 66 -14.45 14.12 18.87
CA LYS A 66 -13.04 14.12 19.29
C LYS A 66 -12.14 14.98 18.42
N SER A 67 -12.40 15.10 17.12
CA SER A 67 -11.53 15.87 16.22
C SER A 67 -11.90 17.34 16.17
N LYS A 68 -13.18 17.71 16.33
CA LYS A 68 -13.72 19.08 16.16
C LYS A 68 -13.44 19.72 14.78
N LEU A 69 -12.84 18.98 13.84
CA LEU A 69 -12.47 19.44 12.49
C LEU A 69 -13.51 19.07 11.42
N PHE A 70 -14.30 18.02 11.67
CA PHE A 70 -15.27 17.49 10.71
C PHE A 70 -16.58 17.17 11.40
N THR A 71 -17.69 17.38 10.69
CA THR A 71 -19.01 16.96 11.16
C THR A 71 -19.26 15.47 10.92
N ALA A 72 -20.18 14.86 11.66
CA ALA A 72 -20.54 13.46 11.48
C ALA A 72 -21.00 13.16 10.04
N SER A 73 -21.73 14.10 9.41
CA SER A 73 -22.20 14.00 8.03
C SER A 73 -21.06 14.03 7.02
N GLN A 74 -20.01 14.83 7.25
CA GLN A 74 -18.81 14.80 6.41
C GLN A 74 -18.09 13.46 6.53
N LEU A 75 -17.87 12.96 7.75
CA LEU A 75 -17.24 11.66 7.93
C LEU A 75 -18.05 10.52 7.33
N LYS A 76 -19.39 10.61 7.35
CA LYS A 76 -20.30 9.70 6.65
C LYS A 76 -20.08 9.70 5.13
N LYS A 77 -19.90 10.88 4.51
CA LYS A 77 -19.58 10.96 3.08
C LYS A 77 -18.25 10.26 2.73
N SER A 78 -17.21 10.44 3.56
CA SER A 78 -15.92 9.74 3.36
C SER A 78 -16.07 8.22 3.54
N TYR A 79 -16.88 7.80 4.51
CA TYR A 79 -17.21 6.41 4.74
C TYR A 79 -17.91 5.77 3.52
N ASP A 80 -18.95 6.42 3.01
CA ASP A 80 -19.71 5.93 1.84
C ASP A 80 -18.80 5.88 0.59
N LYS A 81 -17.92 6.87 0.40
CA LYS A 81 -16.88 6.85 -0.65
C LYS A 81 -15.90 5.69 -0.48
N GLY A 82 -15.57 5.33 0.75
CA GLY A 82 -14.74 4.16 1.05
C GLY A 82 -15.40 2.85 0.68
N LEU A 83 -16.71 2.71 0.92
CA LEU A 83 -17.49 1.57 0.47
C LEU A 83 -17.58 1.50 -1.05
N ALA A 84 -17.83 2.63 -1.72
CA ALA A 84 -17.85 2.69 -3.18
C ALA A 84 -16.50 2.33 -3.79
N ALA A 85 -15.40 2.86 -3.26
CA ALA A 85 -14.05 2.53 -3.72
C ALA A 85 -13.71 1.05 -3.53
N TYR A 86 -14.16 0.44 -2.42
CA TYR A 86 -14.00 -1.00 -2.20
C TYR A 86 -14.75 -1.82 -3.26
N ALA A 87 -15.98 -1.40 -3.60
CA ALA A 87 -16.79 -2.07 -4.61
C ALA A 87 -16.20 -1.89 -6.02
N SER A 88 -15.68 -0.72 -6.36
CA SER A 88 -15.20 -0.40 -7.71
C SER A 88 -13.74 -0.78 -7.99
N SER A 89 -12.84 -0.67 -7.02
CA SER A 89 -11.40 -0.94 -7.21
C SER A 89 -10.97 -2.37 -6.81
N GLY A 90 -11.89 -3.16 -6.28
CA GLY A 90 -11.64 -4.51 -5.79
C GLY A 90 -11.26 -4.55 -4.31
N SER A 91 -11.66 -5.65 -3.66
CA SER A 91 -11.34 -5.95 -2.26
C SER A 91 -9.86 -6.29 -2.07
N ARG A 92 -9.27 -5.90 -0.94
CA ARG A 92 -7.98 -6.47 -0.51
C ARG A 92 -8.27 -7.79 0.20
N LYS A 93 -7.58 -8.88 -0.18
CA LYS A 93 -7.70 -10.17 0.53
C LYS A 93 -7.56 -9.96 2.04
N GLY A 94 -8.58 -10.40 2.79
CA GLY A 94 -8.61 -10.30 4.25
C GLY A 94 -9.09 -8.97 4.83
N MET A 95 -9.50 -7.98 4.02
CA MET A 95 -10.03 -6.70 4.52
C MET A 95 -11.52 -6.53 4.24
N SER A 96 -12.30 -6.26 5.27
CA SER A 96 -13.72 -5.94 5.15
C SER A 96 -13.95 -4.55 4.55
N SER A 97 -15.04 -4.39 3.80
CA SER A 97 -15.49 -3.10 3.25
C SER A 97 -15.63 -2.02 4.33
N HIS A 98 -16.18 -2.36 5.49
CA HIS A 98 -16.31 -1.46 6.63
C HIS A 98 -14.95 -1.05 7.20
N GLN A 99 -14.00 -1.98 7.27
CA GLN A 99 -12.65 -1.67 7.74
C GLN A 99 -11.93 -0.72 6.78
N TRP A 100 -12.07 -0.94 5.48
CA TRP A 100 -11.49 -0.05 4.47
C TRP A 100 -12.10 1.34 4.57
N ALA A 101 -13.43 1.42 4.63
CA ALA A 101 -14.13 2.70 4.74
C ALA A 101 -13.72 3.45 6.03
N MET A 102 -13.59 2.76 7.16
CA MET A 102 -13.08 3.35 8.41
C MET A 102 -11.62 3.80 8.31
N ALA A 103 -10.77 3.09 7.56
CA ALA A 103 -9.39 3.51 7.31
C ALA A 103 -9.33 4.85 6.55
N ARG A 104 -10.25 5.10 5.61
CA ARG A 104 -10.38 6.42 4.96
C ARG A 104 -10.81 7.49 5.94
N VAL A 105 -11.83 7.24 6.76
CA VAL A 105 -12.26 8.18 7.81
C VAL A 105 -11.09 8.53 8.74
N ASN A 106 -10.30 7.54 9.16
CA ASN A 106 -9.09 7.78 9.96
C ASN A 106 -8.05 8.64 9.23
N SER A 107 -7.85 8.38 7.94
CA SER A 107 -6.94 9.16 7.09
C SER A 107 -7.42 10.61 6.94
N VAL A 108 -8.73 10.84 6.74
CA VAL A 108 -9.32 12.19 6.72
C VAL A 108 -9.07 12.93 8.02
N LEU A 109 -9.27 12.27 9.17
CA LEU A 109 -9.05 12.88 10.49
C LEU A 109 -7.59 13.23 10.73
N ARG A 110 -6.66 12.37 10.31
CA ARG A 110 -5.21 12.57 10.42
C ARG A 110 -4.64 13.58 9.41
N GLY A 111 -5.43 14.04 8.44
CA GLY A 111 -4.96 14.96 7.38
C GLY A 111 -4.24 14.26 6.22
N GLY A 112 -4.41 12.95 6.06
CA GLY A 112 -3.84 12.20 4.95
C GLY A 112 -4.52 12.48 3.61
N LYS A 113 -4.04 11.81 2.55
CA LYS A 113 -4.49 12.02 1.16
C LYS A 113 -6.00 11.83 0.95
N ALA A 114 -6.66 11.01 1.79
CA ALA A 114 -8.11 10.86 1.76
C ALA A 114 -8.86 12.17 2.02
N ARG A 115 -8.32 13.09 2.85
CA ARG A 115 -8.92 14.42 3.07
C ARG A 115 -9.02 15.21 1.78
N SER A 116 -7.94 15.23 1.00
CA SER A 116 -7.90 15.94 -0.29
C SER A 116 -8.76 15.30 -1.37
N ILE A 117 -8.94 13.98 -1.35
CA ILE A 117 -9.75 13.24 -2.32
C ILE A 117 -11.24 13.35 -1.98
N ASP A 118 -11.59 13.21 -0.70
CA ASP A 118 -12.97 13.19 -0.25
C ASP A 118 -13.54 14.61 -0.07
N PHE A 119 -12.68 15.60 0.23
CA PHE A 119 -13.00 17.02 0.36
C PHE A 119 -11.99 17.88 -0.42
N PRO A 120 -11.98 17.81 -1.76
CA PRO A 120 -11.14 18.68 -2.55
C PRO A 120 -11.55 20.14 -2.28
N SER A 121 -10.58 20.99 -1.95
CA SER A 121 -10.82 22.43 -1.98
C SER A 121 -11.25 22.82 -3.40
N LYS A 122 -12.23 23.72 -3.54
CA LYS A 122 -12.82 24.09 -4.84
C LYS A 122 -11.78 24.46 -5.90
N ALA A 123 -10.58 24.90 -5.50
CA ALA A 123 -9.44 25.19 -6.37
C ALA A 123 -8.98 24.01 -7.25
N ARG A 124 -9.22 22.75 -6.85
CA ARG A 124 -8.78 21.55 -7.62
C ARG A 124 -9.81 21.04 -8.63
N GLY A 125 -11.00 21.66 -8.69
CA GLY A 125 -12.16 21.18 -9.46
C GLY A 125 -12.10 21.37 -10.98
N LYS A 126 -11.04 21.98 -11.55
CA LYS A 126 -10.93 22.19 -12.99
C LYS A 126 -9.80 21.37 -13.63
N LYS A 127 -9.91 20.03 -13.64
CA LYS A 127 -9.30 19.25 -14.73
C LYS A 127 -10.43 18.71 -15.60
N LYS A 128 -10.68 19.45 -16.69
CA LYS A 128 -11.58 19.04 -17.77
C LYS A 128 -11.21 17.62 -18.19
N LYS A 129 -12.15 16.68 -18.10
CA LYS A 129 -11.97 15.37 -18.72
C LYS A 129 -12.00 15.60 -20.23
N SER A 130 -10.84 15.59 -20.87
CA SER A 130 -10.75 15.54 -22.33
C SER A 130 -11.35 14.20 -22.74
N THR A 131 -12.59 14.23 -23.20
CA THR A 131 -13.25 13.13 -23.88
C THR A 131 -12.54 12.90 -25.21
N THR A 132 -11.44 12.15 -25.21
CA THR A 132 -10.95 11.51 -26.43
C THR A 132 -11.90 10.35 -26.74
N ARG A 133 -13.02 10.69 -27.39
CA ARG A 133 -13.96 9.76 -28.01
C ARG A 133 -13.19 9.06 -29.14
N LYS A 134 -12.51 7.95 -28.84
CA LYS A 134 -11.90 7.08 -29.86
C LYS A 134 -13.02 6.51 -30.72
N LYS A 135 -13.33 7.22 -31.80
CA LYS A 135 -14.04 6.71 -32.97
C LYS A 135 -13.23 5.51 -33.46
N LYS A 136 -13.75 4.29 -33.29
CA LYS A 136 -13.13 3.08 -33.80
C LYS A 136 -14.13 2.37 -34.70
N LYS A 137 -13.81 2.49 -36.00
CA LYS A 137 -14.20 1.75 -37.21
C LYS A 137 -15.65 1.34 -37.35
#